data_AF-A0A5C4QGZ7-F1
#
_entry.id   AF-A0A5C4QGZ7-F1
#
_cell.length_a   1.000
_cell.length_b   1.000
_cell.length_c   1.000
_cell.angle_alpha   90.00
_cell.angle_beta   90.00
_cell.angle_gamma   90.00
#
_symmetry.space_group_name_H-M   'P 1'
#
loop_
_entity.id
_entity.type
_entity.pdbx_description
1 polymer ?
#
loop_
_entity_poly.entity_id
_entity_poly.type
_entity_poly.pdbx_seq_one_letter_code
_entity_poly.pdbx_strand_id
1 'polypeptide(L)'
;AAQNTANTANSTANTNKTNITALQAADALNVKYNVAKDTVALAGTGGTKITNLKDGTVSATSTDAVNGKQLFGVQTTANTAKTTADGARTAATAAQTAATAAQNTANTANSTANTNKTNITALQAADALNVKYNTAKDTVALAGTGGSKITNLKDGAVSTTSTDAVSGKQLYAVKAIADKNSGEITKLTTTINNINNGGVGLVQDDSVKKEITVAKDSASTVLNVAGKDNTARRVTGVANGTQASDAVNKQQLDGVKSVADSAKATADGNKTTITTLQAADTLNVKYTTAAKDTVALGGNGGSKISNLKAGTADSDAANVGQLKSAVSTATTTITNNINNGTLGLVRDDNTLITVAKDSSTATVSLLGANGLKRKLSGLADGTISETSDEAVTGAQFKKFQAEVEKTLANGGTGGSGTAADPNMVKYDFGSDKSVLTLNGDKTLGTGDGTLLKGVKDGVDKTDAVNKGQLDGVKAIADNAKTTADNAKTTADEAKDIASNLKDGVDGLQGVIGTAGKDGLNGKGGAAGQDG
;
A
#
# COMPACT_ATOMS: atom_id res chain seq x y z
N ALA A 1 -99.09 -238.69 -99.25
CA ALA A 1 -97.92 -238.15 -99.97
C ALA A 1 -97.87 -236.61 -99.89
N ALA A 2 -98.72 -235.87 -100.61
CA ALA A 2 -98.62 -234.40 -100.76
C ALA A 2 -98.54 -233.59 -99.45
N GLN A 3 -99.30 -233.96 -98.41
CA GLN A 3 -99.37 -233.21 -97.14
C GLN A 3 -98.01 -233.06 -96.44
N ASN A 4 -97.16 -234.09 -96.46
CA ASN A 4 -95.89 -234.06 -95.73
C ASN A 4 -94.88 -233.08 -96.35
N THR A 5 -94.86 -232.96 -97.69
CA THR A 5 -93.98 -232.02 -98.38
C THR A 5 -94.33 -230.56 -98.05
N ALA A 6 -95.62 -230.24 -97.97
CA ALA A 6 -96.10 -228.91 -97.61
C ALA A 6 -95.73 -228.53 -96.17
N ASN A 7 -95.86 -229.46 -95.22
CA ASN A 7 -95.54 -229.22 -93.82
C ASN A 7 -94.05 -228.89 -93.61
N THR A 8 -93.13 -229.62 -94.26
CA THR A 8 -91.69 -229.34 -94.17
C THR A 8 -91.33 -227.96 -94.75
N ALA A 9 -91.89 -227.61 -95.92
CA ALA A 9 -91.66 -226.30 -96.53
C ALA A 9 -92.13 -225.15 -95.62
N ASN A 10 -93.29 -225.30 -94.97
CA ASN A 10 -93.86 -224.30 -94.06
C ASN A 10 -92.99 -224.12 -92.79
N SER A 11 -92.44 -225.19 -92.23
CA SER A 11 -91.50 -225.10 -91.10
C SER A 11 -90.24 -224.33 -91.45
N THR A 12 -89.60 -224.62 -92.61
CA THR A 12 -88.42 -223.88 -93.07
C THR A 12 -88.72 -222.40 -93.32
N ALA A 13 -89.88 -222.08 -93.90
CA ALA A 13 -90.30 -220.69 -94.12
C ALA A 13 -90.47 -219.92 -92.79
N ASN A 14 -91.06 -220.54 -91.76
CA ASN A 14 -91.22 -219.92 -90.44
C ASN A 14 -89.88 -219.74 -89.69
N THR A 15 -88.95 -220.68 -89.80
CA THR A 15 -87.59 -220.52 -89.26
C THR A 15 -86.84 -219.37 -89.94
N ASN A 16 -86.90 -219.30 -91.28
CA ASN A 16 -86.27 -218.22 -92.04
C ASN A 16 -86.88 -216.86 -91.69
N LYS A 17 -88.22 -216.77 -91.53
CA LYS A 17 -88.90 -215.54 -91.09
C LYS A 17 -88.40 -215.07 -89.72
N THR A 18 -88.27 -216.00 -88.76
CA THR A 18 -87.74 -215.69 -87.41
C THR A 18 -86.30 -215.16 -87.47
N ASN A 19 -85.42 -215.82 -88.23
CA ASN A 19 -84.02 -215.38 -88.38
C ASN A 19 -83.90 -214.02 -89.08
N ILE A 20 -84.73 -213.74 -90.10
CA ILE A 20 -84.76 -212.44 -90.77
C ILE A 20 -85.20 -211.34 -89.80
N THR A 21 -86.24 -211.56 -88.98
CA THR A 21 -86.67 -210.58 -87.98
C THR A 21 -85.61 -210.33 -86.90
N ALA A 22 -84.89 -211.38 -86.45
CA ALA A 22 -83.79 -211.22 -85.51
C ALA A 22 -82.61 -210.41 -86.11
N LEU A 23 -82.24 -210.67 -87.37
CA LEU A 23 -81.21 -209.91 -88.08
C LEU A 23 -81.62 -208.45 -88.30
N GLN A 24 -82.89 -208.17 -88.62
CA GLN A 24 -83.42 -206.82 -88.75
C GLN A 24 -83.39 -206.04 -87.42
N ALA A 25 -83.68 -206.70 -86.30
CA ALA A 25 -83.60 -206.09 -84.97
C ALA A 25 -82.16 -205.78 -84.54
N ALA A 26 -81.21 -206.70 -84.82
CA ALA A 26 -79.79 -206.44 -84.58
C ALA A 26 -79.25 -205.31 -85.47
N ASP A 27 -79.64 -205.30 -86.76
CA ASP A 27 -79.26 -204.25 -87.71
C ASP A 27 -79.85 -202.87 -87.35
N ALA A 28 -80.96 -202.80 -86.61
CA ALA A 28 -81.49 -201.54 -86.08
C ALA A 28 -80.62 -200.90 -84.98
N LEU A 29 -79.75 -201.69 -84.32
CA LEU A 29 -78.82 -201.22 -83.28
C LEU A 29 -77.40 -200.94 -83.80
N ASN A 30 -77.10 -201.31 -85.06
CA ASN A 30 -75.80 -201.07 -85.67
C ASN A 30 -75.63 -199.59 -86.07
N VAL A 31 -74.41 -199.07 -85.89
CA VAL A 31 -74.02 -197.77 -86.47
C VAL A 31 -73.95 -197.92 -87.99
N LYS A 32 -74.71 -197.07 -88.69
CA LYS A 32 -74.82 -197.10 -90.15
C LYS A 32 -74.27 -195.83 -90.78
N TYR A 33 -73.61 -196.03 -91.91
CA TYR A 33 -73.37 -194.96 -92.88
C TYR A 33 -74.68 -194.56 -93.55
N ASN A 34 -74.77 -193.30 -93.99
CA ASN A 34 -75.75 -192.93 -95.01
C ASN A 34 -75.44 -193.63 -96.35
N VAL A 35 -76.31 -193.48 -97.35
CA VAL A 35 -76.15 -194.15 -98.66
C VAL A 35 -74.82 -193.80 -99.34
N ALA A 36 -74.36 -192.54 -99.24
CA ALA A 36 -73.11 -192.06 -99.83
C ALA A 36 -71.84 -192.46 -99.05
N LYS A 37 -71.97 -192.87 -97.78
CA LYS A 37 -70.89 -193.12 -96.80
C LYS A 37 -70.03 -191.90 -96.43
N ASP A 38 -70.48 -190.69 -96.75
CA ASP A 38 -69.83 -189.44 -96.34
C ASP A 38 -70.25 -189.00 -94.92
N THR A 39 -71.35 -189.53 -94.39
CA THR A 39 -71.86 -189.21 -93.05
C THR A 39 -72.30 -190.45 -92.27
N VAL A 40 -72.11 -190.40 -90.96
CA VAL A 40 -72.61 -191.38 -89.99
C VAL A 40 -73.65 -190.68 -89.11
N ALA A 41 -74.90 -191.10 -89.23
CA ALA A 41 -75.99 -190.58 -88.41
C ALA A 41 -76.10 -191.42 -87.12
N LEU A 42 -75.74 -190.82 -85.98
CA LEU A 42 -75.81 -191.49 -84.68
C LEU A 42 -77.20 -191.26 -84.06
N ALA A 43 -77.98 -192.34 -83.92
CA ALA A 43 -79.43 -192.29 -83.71
C ALA A 43 -79.90 -191.86 -82.29
N GLY A 44 -79.01 -191.49 -81.37
CA GLY A 44 -79.39 -191.03 -80.04
C GLY A 44 -80.14 -189.69 -80.07
N THR A 45 -81.35 -189.65 -79.49
CA THR A 45 -82.26 -188.48 -79.53
C THR A 45 -81.76 -187.24 -78.79
N GLY A 46 -80.80 -187.40 -77.86
CA GLY A 46 -80.07 -186.31 -77.20
C GLY A 46 -78.65 -186.11 -77.74
N GLY A 47 -78.35 -186.61 -78.93
CA GLY A 47 -77.00 -186.85 -79.41
C GLY A 47 -76.43 -188.18 -78.90
N THR A 48 -75.30 -188.61 -79.46
CA THR A 48 -74.64 -189.88 -79.11
C THR A 48 -73.20 -189.63 -78.67
N LYS A 49 -72.81 -190.16 -77.52
CA LYS A 49 -71.43 -190.07 -77.04
C LYS A 49 -70.56 -191.10 -77.76
N ILE A 50 -69.74 -190.65 -78.70
CA ILE A 50 -68.61 -191.45 -79.17
C ILE A 50 -67.52 -191.40 -78.10
N THR A 51 -67.07 -192.56 -77.62
CA THR A 51 -66.03 -192.70 -76.61
C THR A 51 -64.93 -193.65 -77.09
N ASN A 52 -63.84 -193.78 -76.33
CA ASN A 52 -62.65 -194.53 -76.73
C ASN A 52 -61.97 -194.02 -78.03
N LEU A 53 -62.15 -192.73 -78.36
CA LEU A 53 -61.34 -192.04 -79.36
C LEU A 53 -59.91 -191.91 -78.84
N LYS A 54 -58.94 -192.45 -79.59
CA LYS A 54 -57.53 -192.04 -79.47
C LYS A 54 -57.42 -190.53 -79.76
N ASP A 55 -56.34 -189.92 -79.28
CA ASP A 55 -56.04 -188.53 -79.62
C ASP A 55 -55.87 -188.43 -81.15
N GLY A 56 -56.71 -187.63 -81.80
CA GLY A 56 -56.60 -187.36 -83.24
C GLY A 56 -55.36 -186.51 -83.55
N THR A 57 -54.85 -186.56 -84.78
CA THR A 57 -53.76 -185.68 -85.19
C THR A 57 -54.21 -184.22 -85.10
N VAL A 58 -53.50 -183.36 -84.36
CA VAL A 58 -53.81 -181.92 -84.32
C VAL A 58 -52.91 -181.20 -85.33
N SER A 59 -53.42 -181.02 -86.54
CA SER A 59 -52.76 -180.26 -87.61
C SER A 59 -53.81 -179.48 -88.41
N ALA A 60 -53.36 -178.50 -89.22
CA ALA A 60 -54.25 -177.68 -90.05
C ALA A 60 -55.02 -178.46 -91.14
N THR A 61 -54.63 -179.70 -91.43
CA THR A 61 -55.21 -180.56 -92.48
C THR A 61 -55.82 -181.85 -91.95
N SER A 62 -55.84 -182.05 -90.63
CA SER A 62 -56.35 -183.29 -90.03
C SER A 62 -57.86 -183.40 -90.16
N THR A 63 -58.33 -184.58 -90.55
CA THR A 63 -59.73 -185.00 -90.52
C THR A 63 -60.03 -185.97 -89.38
N ASP A 64 -59.05 -186.23 -88.51
CA ASP A 64 -59.25 -187.04 -87.31
C ASP A 64 -60.21 -186.33 -86.34
N ALA A 65 -61.13 -187.09 -85.74
CA ALA A 65 -61.98 -186.57 -84.68
C ALA A 65 -61.16 -186.29 -83.40
N VAL A 66 -61.22 -185.06 -82.88
CA VAL A 66 -60.57 -184.70 -81.62
C VAL A 66 -61.39 -185.14 -80.41
N ASN A 67 -60.72 -185.61 -79.36
CA ASN A 67 -61.35 -186.03 -78.11
C ASN A 67 -61.31 -184.92 -77.04
N GLY A 68 -62.01 -185.15 -75.92
CA GLY A 68 -62.11 -184.16 -74.82
C GLY A 68 -60.78 -183.77 -74.16
N LYS A 69 -59.77 -184.65 -74.17
CA LYS A 69 -58.43 -184.36 -73.63
C LYS A 69 -57.74 -183.27 -74.45
N GLN A 70 -57.89 -183.30 -75.76
CA GLN A 70 -57.27 -182.35 -76.68
C GLN A 70 -57.91 -180.96 -76.54
N LEU A 71 -59.24 -180.89 -76.48
CA LEU A 71 -59.97 -179.64 -76.23
C LEU A 71 -59.66 -179.06 -74.83
N PHE A 72 -59.53 -179.91 -73.82
CA PHE A 72 -59.14 -179.49 -72.46
C PHE A 72 -57.72 -178.90 -72.42
N GLY A 73 -56.79 -179.41 -73.24
CA GLY A 73 -55.47 -178.81 -73.43
C GLY A 73 -55.54 -177.37 -73.94
N VAL A 74 -56.38 -177.11 -74.96
CA VAL A 74 -56.61 -175.76 -75.50
C VAL A 74 -57.23 -174.83 -74.43
N GLN A 75 -58.23 -175.32 -73.69
CA GLN A 75 -58.86 -174.57 -72.59
C GLN A 75 -57.87 -174.22 -71.48
N THR A 76 -56.92 -175.11 -71.18
CA THR A 76 -55.85 -174.89 -70.20
C THR A 76 -54.94 -173.74 -70.66
N THR A 77 -54.48 -173.76 -71.91
CA THR A 77 -53.66 -172.68 -72.49
C THR A 77 -54.40 -171.33 -72.47
N ALA A 78 -55.68 -171.30 -72.83
CA ALA A 78 -56.50 -170.09 -72.79
C ALA A 78 -56.64 -169.51 -71.37
N ASN A 79 -56.83 -170.37 -70.35
CA ASN A 79 -56.88 -169.95 -68.95
C ASN A 79 -55.55 -169.40 -68.45
N THR A 80 -54.43 -170.02 -68.84
CA THR A 80 -53.07 -169.52 -68.55
C THR A 80 -52.86 -168.14 -69.16
N ALA A 81 -53.22 -167.94 -70.44
CA ALA A 81 -53.11 -166.65 -71.11
C ALA A 81 -53.96 -165.55 -70.43
N LYS A 82 -55.19 -165.86 -70.03
CA LYS A 82 -56.04 -164.93 -69.26
C LYS A 82 -55.39 -164.55 -67.93
N THR A 83 -54.87 -165.52 -67.19
CA THR A 83 -54.19 -165.29 -65.90
C THR A 83 -52.98 -164.39 -66.07
N THR A 84 -52.16 -164.59 -67.10
CA THR A 84 -51.04 -163.71 -67.45
C THR A 84 -51.49 -162.30 -67.78
N ALA A 85 -52.57 -162.13 -68.56
CA ALA A 85 -53.12 -160.82 -68.91
C ALA A 85 -53.68 -160.06 -67.68
N ASP A 86 -54.39 -160.76 -66.78
CA ASP A 86 -54.86 -160.18 -65.51
C ASP A 86 -53.69 -159.80 -64.58
N GLY A 87 -52.62 -160.61 -64.56
CA GLY A 87 -51.37 -160.29 -63.86
C GLY A 87 -50.71 -159.02 -64.41
N ALA A 88 -50.58 -158.91 -65.74
CA ALA A 88 -50.02 -157.74 -66.41
C ALA A 88 -50.87 -156.47 -66.15
N ARG A 89 -52.20 -156.58 -66.21
CA ARG A 89 -53.14 -155.48 -65.87
C ARG A 89 -52.98 -155.03 -64.41
N THR A 90 -52.80 -155.98 -63.49
CA THR A 90 -52.58 -155.71 -62.07
C THR A 90 -51.24 -154.99 -61.85
N ALA A 91 -50.16 -155.46 -62.48
CA ALA A 91 -48.85 -154.81 -62.44
C ALA A 91 -48.87 -153.39 -63.03
N ALA A 92 -49.54 -153.19 -64.16
CA ALA A 92 -49.71 -151.87 -64.77
C ALA A 92 -50.50 -150.91 -63.88
N THR A 93 -51.55 -151.39 -63.21
CA THR A 93 -52.33 -150.62 -62.24
C THR A 93 -51.47 -150.22 -61.04
N ALA A 94 -50.69 -151.15 -60.48
CA ALA A 94 -49.77 -150.87 -59.37
C ALA A 94 -48.67 -149.85 -59.76
N ALA A 95 -48.12 -149.97 -60.97
CA ALA A 95 -47.15 -149.01 -61.51
C ALA A 95 -47.78 -147.61 -61.68
N GLN A 96 -49.02 -147.51 -62.16
CA GLN A 96 -49.74 -146.24 -62.26
C GLN A 96 -50.00 -145.63 -60.86
N THR A 97 -50.41 -146.42 -59.87
CA THR A 97 -50.58 -145.95 -58.49
C THR A 97 -49.25 -145.44 -57.91
N ALA A 98 -48.15 -146.15 -58.12
CA ALA A 98 -46.83 -145.73 -57.68
C ALA A 98 -46.37 -144.42 -58.36
N ALA A 99 -46.59 -144.28 -59.67
CA ALA A 99 -46.31 -143.06 -60.42
C ALA A 99 -47.12 -141.86 -59.90
N THR A 100 -48.41 -142.05 -59.63
CA THR A 100 -49.27 -141.00 -59.03
C THR A 100 -48.80 -140.62 -57.63
N ALA A 101 -48.39 -141.58 -56.80
CA ALA A 101 -47.83 -141.30 -55.47
C ALA A 101 -46.51 -140.52 -55.53
N ALA A 102 -45.62 -140.87 -56.48
CA ALA A 102 -44.39 -140.14 -56.74
C ALA A 102 -44.67 -138.70 -57.21
N GLN A 103 -45.62 -138.50 -58.14
CA GLN A 103 -46.03 -137.18 -58.61
C GLN A 103 -46.60 -136.31 -57.47
N ASN A 104 -47.45 -136.88 -56.61
CA ASN A 104 -47.98 -136.17 -55.45
C ASN A 104 -46.88 -135.77 -54.45
N THR A 105 -45.89 -136.63 -54.25
CA THR A 105 -44.71 -136.35 -53.42
C THR A 105 -43.88 -135.21 -54.02
N ALA A 106 -43.61 -135.25 -55.32
CA ALA A 106 -42.89 -134.19 -56.04
C ALA A 106 -43.65 -132.84 -56.01
N ASN A 107 -44.96 -132.84 -56.19
CA ASN A 107 -45.81 -131.65 -56.10
C ASN A 107 -45.78 -131.04 -54.70
N THR A 108 -45.78 -131.88 -53.67
CA THR A 108 -45.67 -131.45 -52.27
C THR A 108 -44.30 -130.81 -52.00
N ALA A 109 -43.21 -131.47 -52.40
CA ALA A 109 -41.85 -130.94 -52.25
C ALA A 109 -41.65 -129.62 -53.00
N ASN A 110 -42.19 -129.49 -54.22
CA ASN A 110 -42.15 -128.24 -55.00
C ASN A 110 -42.95 -127.12 -54.33
N SER A 111 -44.11 -127.44 -53.75
CA SER A 111 -44.91 -126.47 -52.97
C SER A 111 -44.13 -125.98 -51.75
N THR A 112 -43.53 -126.88 -50.96
CA THR A 112 -42.66 -126.53 -49.82
C THR A 112 -41.46 -125.68 -50.24
N ALA A 113 -40.81 -126.01 -51.37
CA ALA A 113 -39.68 -125.24 -51.90
C ALA A 113 -40.09 -123.81 -52.27
N ASN A 114 -41.26 -123.63 -52.88
CA ASN A 114 -41.81 -122.31 -53.21
C ASN A 114 -42.19 -121.50 -51.96
N THR A 115 -42.80 -122.14 -50.95
CA THR A 115 -43.05 -121.49 -49.64
C THR A 115 -41.73 -121.05 -48.98
N ASN A 116 -40.72 -121.92 -48.95
CA ASN A 116 -39.41 -121.59 -48.39
C ASN A 116 -38.74 -120.43 -49.14
N LYS A 117 -38.84 -120.39 -50.48
CA LYS A 117 -38.33 -119.29 -51.31
C LYS A 117 -38.99 -117.96 -50.92
N THR A 118 -40.32 -117.92 -50.80
CA THR A 118 -41.06 -116.73 -50.36
C THR A 118 -40.65 -116.27 -48.97
N ASN A 119 -40.54 -117.21 -48.01
CA ASN A 119 -40.11 -116.91 -46.64
C ASN A 119 -38.69 -116.33 -46.59
N ILE A 120 -37.75 -116.89 -47.36
CA ILE A 120 -36.37 -116.38 -47.44
C ILE A 120 -36.36 -114.95 -47.98
N THR A 121 -37.10 -114.65 -49.05
CA THR A 121 -37.20 -113.29 -49.61
C THR A 121 -37.80 -112.30 -48.62
N ALA A 122 -38.83 -112.70 -47.85
CA ALA A 122 -39.41 -111.87 -46.81
C ALA A 122 -38.42 -111.58 -45.66
N LEU A 123 -37.66 -112.58 -45.21
CA LEU A 123 -36.62 -112.42 -44.18
C LEU A 123 -35.47 -111.51 -44.65
N GLN A 124 -35.05 -111.63 -45.91
CA GLN A 124 -34.04 -110.75 -46.51
C GLN A 124 -34.50 -109.30 -46.61
N ALA A 125 -35.78 -109.06 -46.95
CA ALA A 125 -36.37 -107.73 -46.95
C ALA A 125 -36.46 -107.12 -45.54
N ALA A 126 -36.77 -107.93 -44.53
CA ALA A 126 -36.80 -107.48 -43.13
C ALA A 126 -35.39 -107.13 -42.61
N ASP A 127 -34.36 -107.92 -42.94
CA ASP A 127 -32.97 -107.64 -42.54
C ASP A 127 -32.44 -106.29 -43.09
N ALA A 128 -32.90 -105.87 -44.27
CA ALA A 128 -32.52 -104.57 -44.84
C ALA A 128 -33.02 -103.37 -44.03
N LEU A 129 -34.04 -103.54 -43.17
CA LEU A 129 -34.62 -102.50 -42.31
C LEU A 129 -34.10 -102.55 -40.86
N ASN A 130 -33.32 -103.56 -40.50
CA ASN A 130 -32.77 -103.73 -39.16
C ASN A 130 -31.54 -102.84 -38.92
N VAL A 131 -31.29 -102.52 -37.65
CA VAL A 131 -30.07 -101.83 -37.20
C VAL A 131 -28.86 -102.74 -37.44
N LYS A 132 -27.84 -102.24 -38.15
CA LYS A 132 -26.63 -103.01 -38.47
C LYS A 132 -25.44 -102.51 -37.67
N TYR A 133 -24.71 -103.45 -37.08
CA TYR A 133 -23.41 -103.21 -36.47
C TYR A 133 -22.31 -103.36 -37.54
N ASN A 134 -21.20 -102.64 -37.40
CA ASN A 134 -19.98 -103.01 -38.13
C ASN A 134 -19.37 -104.30 -37.57
N THR A 135 -18.32 -104.82 -38.23
CA THR A 135 -17.64 -106.06 -37.85
C THR A 135 -17.11 -106.05 -36.41
N ALA A 136 -16.62 -104.90 -35.93
CA ALA A 136 -16.08 -104.73 -34.57
C ALA A 136 -17.18 -104.54 -33.50
N LYS A 137 -18.42 -104.24 -33.91
CA LYS A 137 -19.57 -103.88 -33.06
C LYS A 137 -19.40 -102.62 -32.20
N ASP A 138 -18.38 -101.81 -32.50
CA ASP A 138 -18.12 -100.51 -31.86
C ASP A 138 -18.89 -99.36 -32.53
N THR A 139 -19.45 -99.58 -33.73
CA THR A 139 -20.33 -98.61 -34.40
C THR A 139 -21.67 -99.22 -34.79
N VAL A 140 -22.71 -98.40 -34.64
CA VAL A 140 -24.08 -98.68 -35.09
C VAL A 140 -24.35 -97.85 -36.34
N ALA A 141 -24.58 -98.53 -37.47
CA ALA A 141 -24.99 -97.89 -38.70
C ALA A 141 -26.52 -97.80 -38.76
N LEU A 142 -27.05 -96.59 -38.63
CA LEU A 142 -28.47 -96.31 -38.86
C LEU A 142 -28.71 -96.04 -40.36
N ALA A 143 -29.74 -96.67 -40.92
CA ALA A 143 -30.13 -96.47 -42.30
C ALA A 143 -30.71 -95.05 -42.57
N GLY A 144 -30.82 -94.69 -43.84
CA GLY A 144 -31.40 -93.43 -44.31
C GLY A 144 -30.35 -92.47 -44.91
N THR A 145 -30.71 -91.80 -46.01
CA THR A 145 -29.81 -90.96 -46.83
C THR A 145 -29.37 -89.63 -46.19
N GLY A 146 -29.75 -89.39 -44.94
CA GLY A 146 -29.29 -88.27 -44.12
C GLY A 146 -29.15 -88.64 -42.63
N GLY A 147 -28.99 -89.94 -42.33
CA GLY A 147 -29.12 -90.48 -40.98
C GLY A 147 -30.57 -90.64 -40.51
N SER A 148 -30.75 -91.15 -39.29
CA SER A 148 -32.05 -91.37 -38.65
C SER A 148 -32.14 -90.65 -37.30
N LYS A 149 -33.33 -90.14 -36.96
CA LYS A 149 -33.59 -89.56 -35.64
C LYS A 149 -33.74 -90.67 -34.59
N ILE A 150 -32.93 -90.63 -33.54
CA ILE A 150 -33.16 -91.43 -32.33
C ILE A 150 -33.95 -90.57 -31.35
N THR A 151 -35.10 -91.05 -30.89
CA THR A 151 -36.00 -90.34 -29.97
C THR A 151 -36.37 -91.26 -28.80
N ASN A 152 -37.08 -90.72 -27.80
CA ASN A 152 -37.39 -91.40 -26.54
C ASN A 152 -36.13 -91.86 -25.76
N LEU A 153 -35.02 -91.13 -25.90
CA LEU A 153 -33.86 -91.29 -25.03
C LEU A 153 -34.22 -90.82 -23.62
N LYS A 154 -33.97 -91.69 -22.65
CA LYS A 154 -33.80 -91.27 -21.25
C LYS A 154 -32.54 -90.38 -21.16
N ASP A 155 -32.56 -89.39 -20.28
CA ASP A 155 -31.37 -88.58 -20.01
C ASP A 155 -30.21 -89.49 -19.55
N GLY A 156 -29.10 -89.47 -20.30
CA GLY A 156 -27.89 -90.23 -19.98
C GLY A 156 -27.13 -89.62 -18.81
N ALA A 157 -26.28 -90.40 -18.13
CA ALA A 157 -25.38 -89.84 -17.13
C ALA A 157 -24.43 -88.81 -17.76
N VAL A 158 -24.28 -87.63 -17.14
CA VAL A 158 -23.29 -86.62 -17.56
C VAL A 158 -22.10 -86.70 -16.59
N SER A 159 -21.09 -87.46 -16.97
CA SER A 159 -19.84 -87.65 -16.21
C SER A 159 -18.66 -87.82 -17.17
N THR A 160 -17.44 -87.76 -16.63
CA THR A 160 -16.19 -87.97 -17.40
C THR A 160 -16.00 -89.40 -17.91
N THR A 161 -16.84 -90.35 -17.48
CA THR A 161 -16.75 -91.79 -17.82
C THR A 161 -18.01 -92.32 -18.48
N SER A 162 -19.02 -91.48 -18.73
CA SER A 162 -20.29 -91.90 -19.31
C SER A 162 -20.14 -92.27 -20.79
N THR A 163 -20.75 -93.39 -21.17
CA THR A 163 -20.97 -93.81 -22.56
C THR A 163 -22.43 -93.68 -22.98
N ASP A 164 -23.28 -93.07 -22.14
CA ASP A 164 -24.69 -92.87 -22.44
C ASP A 164 -24.88 -91.81 -23.54
N ALA A 165 -25.85 -92.04 -24.41
CA ALA A 165 -26.26 -91.01 -25.37
C ALA A 165 -26.98 -89.86 -24.65
N VAL A 166 -26.56 -88.62 -24.90
CA VAL A 166 -27.20 -87.43 -24.33
C VAL A 166 -28.50 -87.08 -25.04
N SER A 167 -29.54 -86.73 -24.27
CA SER A 167 -30.83 -86.32 -24.82
C SER A 167 -30.80 -84.85 -25.28
N GLY A 168 -31.76 -84.49 -26.15
CA GLY A 168 -31.96 -83.09 -26.54
C GLY A 168 -32.29 -82.16 -25.36
N LYS A 169 -32.90 -82.68 -24.29
CA LYS A 169 -33.18 -81.92 -23.05
C LYS A 169 -31.88 -81.54 -22.34
N GLN A 170 -30.88 -82.42 -22.33
CA GLN A 170 -29.59 -82.16 -21.70
C GLN A 170 -28.78 -81.13 -22.48
N LEU A 171 -28.72 -81.26 -23.81
CA LEU A 171 -28.06 -80.27 -24.67
C LEU A 171 -28.76 -78.90 -24.61
N TYR A 172 -30.10 -78.88 -24.51
CA TYR A 172 -30.87 -77.64 -24.35
C TYR A 172 -30.57 -76.95 -23.01
N ALA A 173 -30.37 -77.70 -21.91
CA ALA A 173 -29.96 -77.11 -20.64
C ALA A 173 -28.58 -76.41 -20.74
N VAL A 174 -27.63 -77.00 -21.47
CA VAL A 174 -26.34 -76.36 -21.77
C VAL A 174 -26.53 -75.11 -22.64
N LYS A 175 -27.41 -75.18 -23.66
CA LYS A 175 -27.75 -74.01 -24.48
C LYS A 175 -28.33 -72.86 -23.64
N ALA A 176 -29.25 -73.15 -22.71
CA ALA A 176 -29.85 -72.14 -21.85
C ALA A 176 -28.81 -71.44 -20.95
N ILE A 177 -27.79 -72.16 -20.48
CA ILE A 177 -26.64 -71.57 -19.76
C ILE A 177 -25.81 -70.68 -20.70
N ALA A 178 -25.53 -71.12 -21.92
CA ALA A 178 -24.79 -70.34 -22.92
C ALA A 178 -25.54 -69.05 -23.32
N ASP A 179 -26.86 -69.14 -23.55
CA ASP A 179 -27.73 -68.01 -23.84
C ASP A 179 -27.72 -67.00 -22.67
N LYS A 180 -27.82 -67.49 -21.42
CA LYS A 180 -27.74 -66.64 -20.22
C LYS A 180 -26.38 -65.93 -20.11
N ASN A 181 -25.28 -66.66 -20.30
CA ASN A 181 -23.94 -66.08 -20.27
C ASN A 181 -23.76 -64.99 -21.35
N SER A 182 -24.28 -65.20 -22.55
CA SER A 182 -24.29 -64.21 -23.63
C SER A 182 -25.06 -62.93 -23.23
N GLY A 183 -26.20 -63.08 -22.57
CA GLY A 183 -26.97 -61.97 -22.01
C GLY A 183 -26.23 -61.18 -20.93
N GLU A 184 -25.59 -61.85 -19.97
CA GLU A 184 -24.81 -61.18 -18.92
C GLU A 184 -23.54 -60.51 -19.48
N ILE A 185 -22.86 -61.11 -20.45
CA ILE A 185 -21.73 -60.48 -21.17
C ILE A 185 -22.20 -59.20 -21.87
N THR A 186 -23.37 -59.22 -22.51
CA THR A 186 -23.95 -58.03 -23.16
C THR A 186 -24.20 -56.91 -22.14
N LYS A 187 -24.77 -57.23 -20.97
CA LYS A 187 -24.96 -56.24 -19.89
C LYS A 187 -23.63 -55.68 -19.38
N LEU A 188 -22.61 -56.52 -19.17
CA LEU A 188 -21.27 -56.08 -18.80
C LEU A 188 -20.69 -55.13 -19.85
N THR A 189 -20.84 -55.42 -21.14
CA THR A 189 -20.44 -54.51 -22.24
C THR A 189 -21.16 -53.17 -22.15
N THR A 190 -22.48 -53.15 -21.90
CA THR A 190 -23.23 -51.89 -21.68
C THR A 190 -22.72 -51.12 -20.46
N THR A 191 -22.47 -51.78 -19.32
CA THR A 191 -21.93 -51.12 -18.12
C THR A 191 -20.52 -50.56 -18.37
N ILE A 192 -19.65 -51.30 -19.06
CA ILE A 192 -18.30 -50.84 -19.43
C ILE A 192 -18.38 -49.63 -20.37
N ASN A 193 -19.26 -49.65 -21.37
CA ASN A 193 -19.46 -48.50 -22.26
C ASN A 193 -19.97 -47.28 -21.48
N ASN A 194 -20.88 -47.47 -20.52
CA ASN A 194 -21.35 -46.39 -19.66
C ASN A 194 -20.24 -45.85 -18.74
N ILE A 195 -19.31 -46.69 -18.25
CA ILE A 195 -18.13 -46.25 -17.49
C ILE A 195 -17.19 -45.43 -18.38
N ASN A 196 -16.86 -45.95 -19.57
CA ASN A 196 -15.97 -45.28 -20.52
C ASN A 196 -16.51 -43.92 -20.99
N ASN A 197 -17.84 -43.80 -21.12
CA ASN A 197 -18.53 -42.57 -21.50
C ASN A 197 -18.88 -41.66 -20.30
N GLY A 198 -18.44 -41.98 -19.08
CA GLY A 198 -18.73 -41.19 -17.89
C GLY A 198 -20.22 -41.14 -17.49
N GLY A 199 -21.05 -42.08 -17.95
CA GLY A 199 -22.49 -42.12 -17.70
C GLY A 199 -22.91 -42.84 -16.40
N VAL A 200 -21.98 -43.51 -15.70
CA VAL A 200 -22.24 -44.17 -14.41
C VAL A 200 -21.03 -44.09 -13.48
N GLY A 201 -21.26 -44.10 -12.17
CA GLY A 201 -20.22 -44.02 -11.13
C GLY A 201 -20.30 -42.74 -10.31
N LEU A 202 -19.26 -42.45 -9.52
CA LEU A 202 -19.21 -41.23 -8.71
C LEU A 202 -18.85 -39.99 -9.54
N VAL A 203 -17.97 -40.11 -10.53
CA VAL A 203 -17.62 -39.02 -11.45
C VAL A 203 -18.38 -39.27 -12.75
N GLN A 204 -19.18 -38.29 -13.18
CA GLN A 204 -20.01 -38.41 -14.38
C GLN A 204 -19.86 -37.19 -15.29
N ASP A 205 -19.83 -37.42 -16.60
CA ASP A 205 -19.77 -36.37 -17.63
C ASP A 205 -21.18 -36.06 -18.15
N ASP A 206 -21.73 -34.93 -17.72
CA ASP A 206 -22.93 -34.37 -18.31
C ASP A 206 -22.54 -33.56 -19.55
N SER A 207 -22.31 -34.29 -20.65
CA SER A 207 -21.96 -33.71 -21.95
C SER A 207 -23.01 -32.74 -22.53
N VAL A 208 -24.25 -32.76 -22.02
CA VAL A 208 -25.31 -31.82 -22.40
C VAL A 208 -25.10 -30.48 -21.68
N LYS A 209 -24.81 -30.49 -20.38
CA LYS A 209 -24.44 -29.29 -19.61
C LYS A 209 -22.99 -28.84 -19.82
N LYS A 210 -22.14 -29.73 -20.36
CA LYS A 210 -20.68 -29.61 -20.44
C LYS A 210 -20.03 -29.53 -19.05
N GLU A 211 -20.49 -30.38 -18.14
CA GLU A 211 -20.09 -30.39 -16.73
C GLU A 211 -19.62 -31.79 -16.30
N ILE A 212 -18.45 -31.87 -15.65
CA ILE A 212 -18.06 -33.06 -14.89
C ILE A 212 -18.60 -32.93 -13.48
N THR A 213 -19.56 -33.78 -13.13
CA THR A 213 -20.12 -33.84 -11.78
C THR A 213 -19.36 -34.86 -10.93
N VAL A 214 -19.16 -34.56 -9.64
CA VAL A 214 -18.46 -35.43 -8.68
C VAL A 214 -19.38 -35.72 -7.50
N ALA A 215 -19.77 -36.98 -7.36
CA ALA A 215 -20.63 -37.52 -6.31
C ALA A 215 -21.97 -36.78 -6.13
N LYS A 216 -22.57 -36.28 -7.22
CA LYS A 216 -23.80 -35.44 -7.20
C LYS A 216 -25.00 -36.03 -6.47
N ASP A 217 -25.11 -37.36 -6.41
CA ASP A 217 -26.20 -38.09 -5.73
C ASP A 217 -25.82 -38.53 -4.30
N SER A 218 -24.66 -38.07 -3.79
CA SER A 218 -24.17 -38.34 -2.44
C SER A 218 -24.42 -37.15 -1.51
N ALA A 219 -24.67 -37.43 -0.23
CA ALA A 219 -24.72 -36.41 0.82
C ALA A 219 -23.33 -35.97 1.34
N SER A 220 -22.25 -36.36 0.66
CA SER A 220 -20.87 -36.08 1.09
C SER A 220 -20.51 -34.59 0.92
N THR A 221 -19.98 -33.96 1.97
CA THR A 221 -19.62 -32.52 1.98
C THR A 221 -18.13 -32.24 1.75
N VAL A 222 -17.31 -33.27 1.58
CA VAL A 222 -15.84 -33.15 1.47
C VAL A 222 -15.31 -33.92 0.27
N LEU A 223 -14.64 -33.20 -0.65
CA LEU A 223 -13.81 -33.79 -1.70
C LEU A 223 -12.33 -33.77 -1.26
N ASN A 224 -11.84 -34.89 -0.73
CA ASN A 224 -10.41 -35.02 -0.38
C ASN A 224 -9.60 -35.56 -1.58
N VAL A 225 -8.69 -34.74 -2.11
CA VAL A 225 -7.81 -35.10 -3.25
C VAL A 225 -6.40 -35.53 -2.82
N ALA A 226 -6.15 -35.69 -1.52
CA ALA A 226 -4.86 -36.13 -0.99
C ALA A 226 -4.47 -37.53 -1.49
N GLY A 227 -3.16 -37.78 -1.55
CA GLY A 227 -2.57 -39.06 -1.93
C GLY A 227 -2.42 -40.01 -0.74
N LYS A 228 -1.55 -41.00 -0.94
CA LYS A 228 -1.08 -41.86 0.15
C LYS A 228 -0.57 -41.00 1.32
N ASP A 229 -0.85 -41.48 2.53
CA ASP A 229 -0.47 -40.86 3.80
C ASP A 229 -0.98 -39.40 3.97
N ASN A 230 -2.15 -39.09 3.37
CA ASN A 230 -2.77 -37.76 3.34
C ASN A 230 -1.89 -36.65 2.72
N THR A 231 -0.92 -37.01 1.88
CA THR A 231 -0.06 -36.03 1.19
C THR A 231 -0.91 -35.17 0.24
N ALA A 232 -0.95 -33.86 0.45
CA ALA A 232 -1.73 -32.93 -0.38
C ALA A 232 -1.27 -32.96 -1.85
N ARG A 233 -2.24 -32.96 -2.79
CA ARG A 233 -1.97 -32.79 -4.22
C ARG A 233 -2.28 -31.36 -4.66
N ARG A 234 -1.51 -30.85 -5.63
CA ARG A 234 -1.89 -29.62 -6.36
C ARG A 234 -3.03 -29.95 -7.32
N VAL A 235 -4.12 -29.20 -7.26
CA VAL A 235 -5.12 -29.17 -8.34
C VAL A 235 -4.65 -28.14 -9.36
N THR A 236 -4.57 -28.53 -10.63
CA THR A 236 -4.09 -27.68 -11.74
C THR A 236 -5.08 -27.74 -12.91
N GLY A 237 -4.98 -26.82 -13.86
CA GLY A 237 -5.99 -26.65 -14.91
C GLY A 237 -7.26 -25.92 -14.44
N VAL A 238 -7.24 -25.32 -13.24
CA VAL A 238 -8.35 -24.55 -12.69
C VAL A 238 -8.43 -23.19 -13.40
N ALA A 239 -9.49 -22.99 -14.17
CA ALA A 239 -9.82 -21.70 -14.80
C ALA A 239 -10.06 -20.60 -13.73
N ASN A 240 -10.12 -19.33 -14.13
CA ASN A 240 -10.45 -18.27 -13.18
C ASN A 240 -11.89 -18.47 -12.67
N GLY A 241 -12.06 -18.55 -11.35
CA GLY A 241 -13.38 -18.60 -10.74
C GLY A 241 -14.18 -17.33 -11.01
N THR A 242 -15.44 -17.49 -11.39
CA THR A 242 -16.38 -16.41 -11.77
C THR A 242 -17.56 -16.30 -10.80
N GLN A 243 -17.97 -17.42 -10.19
CA GLN A 243 -19.00 -17.51 -9.16
C GLN A 243 -18.36 -17.62 -7.77
N ALA A 244 -19.13 -17.30 -6.73
CA ALA A 244 -18.66 -17.38 -5.34
C ALA A 244 -18.31 -18.82 -4.87
N SER A 245 -18.83 -19.84 -5.56
CA SER A 245 -18.55 -21.27 -5.32
C SER A 245 -17.39 -21.82 -6.15
N ASP A 246 -16.85 -21.05 -7.11
CA ASP A 246 -15.76 -21.52 -7.96
C ASP A 246 -14.43 -21.48 -7.19
N ALA A 247 -13.54 -22.44 -7.45
CA ALA A 247 -12.19 -22.42 -6.88
C ALA A 247 -11.36 -21.26 -7.47
N VAL A 248 -10.66 -20.51 -6.61
CA VAL A 248 -9.71 -19.50 -7.05
C VAL A 248 -8.39 -20.13 -7.47
N ASN A 249 -7.82 -19.67 -8.59
CA ASN A 249 -6.49 -20.09 -9.03
C ASN A 249 -5.38 -19.11 -8.58
N LYS A 250 -4.11 -19.47 -8.82
CA LYS A 250 -2.97 -18.65 -8.40
C LYS A 250 -2.95 -17.27 -9.08
N GLN A 251 -3.40 -17.16 -10.33
CA GLN A 251 -3.41 -15.87 -11.06
C GLN A 251 -4.34 -14.87 -10.39
N GLN A 252 -5.51 -15.30 -9.93
CA GLN A 252 -6.45 -14.43 -9.20
C GLN A 252 -5.83 -13.96 -7.88
N LEU A 253 -5.18 -14.87 -7.13
CA LEU A 253 -4.48 -14.52 -5.88
C LEU A 253 -3.28 -13.58 -6.11
N ASP A 254 -2.50 -13.80 -7.16
CA ASP A 254 -1.38 -12.91 -7.55
C ASP A 254 -1.90 -11.52 -7.95
N GLY A 255 -3.06 -11.44 -8.60
CA GLY A 255 -3.75 -10.18 -8.90
C GLY A 255 -4.14 -9.41 -7.64
N VAL A 256 -4.75 -10.10 -6.65
CA VAL A 256 -5.05 -9.51 -5.33
C VAL A 256 -3.77 -9.06 -4.62
N LYS A 257 -2.70 -9.86 -4.67
CA LYS A 257 -1.40 -9.49 -4.11
C LYS A 257 -0.84 -8.23 -4.77
N SER A 258 -0.90 -8.12 -6.09
CA SER A 258 -0.42 -6.94 -6.84
C SER A 258 -1.16 -5.66 -6.44
N VAL A 259 -2.48 -5.73 -6.23
CA VAL A 259 -3.28 -4.60 -5.70
C VAL A 259 -2.84 -4.23 -4.28
N ALA A 260 -2.62 -5.22 -3.41
CA ALA A 260 -2.14 -4.99 -2.04
C ALA A 260 -0.73 -4.38 -1.99
N ASP A 261 0.21 -4.89 -2.80
CA ASP A 261 1.57 -4.34 -2.94
C ASP A 261 1.53 -2.88 -3.44
N SER A 262 0.67 -2.58 -4.42
CA SER A 262 0.48 -1.23 -4.98
C SER A 262 -0.09 -0.25 -3.94
N ALA A 263 -1.08 -0.68 -3.16
CA ALA A 263 -1.63 0.11 -2.06
C ALA A 263 -0.57 0.39 -0.98
N LYS A 264 0.27 -0.59 -0.65
CA LYS A 264 1.40 -0.40 0.27
C LYS A 264 2.41 0.61 -0.27
N ALA A 265 2.80 0.51 -1.54
CA ALA A 265 3.75 1.44 -2.16
C ALA A 265 3.22 2.89 -2.13
N THR A 266 1.92 3.07 -2.37
CA THR A 266 1.25 4.38 -2.24
C THR A 266 1.31 4.92 -0.81
N ALA A 267 1.06 4.07 0.20
CA ALA A 267 1.13 4.46 1.60
C ALA A 267 2.56 4.83 2.05
N ASP A 268 3.57 4.07 1.63
CA ASP A 268 4.99 4.36 1.91
C ASP A 268 5.43 5.68 1.22
N GLY A 269 4.96 5.93 0.00
CA GLY A 269 5.18 7.19 -0.73
C GLY A 269 4.58 8.39 0.01
N ASN A 270 3.31 8.29 0.43
CA ASN A 270 2.63 9.33 1.22
C ASN A 270 3.36 9.63 2.53
N LYS A 271 3.81 8.59 3.25
CA LYS A 271 4.63 8.74 4.47
C LYS A 271 5.93 9.51 4.21
N THR A 272 6.59 9.24 3.09
CA THR A 272 7.81 9.94 2.67
C THR A 272 7.53 11.41 2.38
N THR A 273 6.48 11.72 1.61
CA THR A 273 6.06 13.09 1.31
C THR A 273 5.71 13.87 2.58
N ILE A 274 4.98 13.27 3.52
CA ILE A 274 4.67 13.90 4.83
C ILE A 274 5.96 14.22 5.60
N THR A 275 6.92 13.29 5.65
CA THR A 275 8.21 13.51 6.32
C THR A 275 8.98 14.68 5.71
N THR A 276 9.03 14.76 4.37
CA THR A 276 9.67 15.87 3.65
C THR A 276 8.98 17.21 3.90
N LEU A 277 7.64 17.23 3.90
CA LEU A 277 6.87 18.45 4.19
C LEU A 277 7.07 18.91 5.63
N GLN A 278 7.10 18.00 6.61
CA GLN A 278 7.40 18.32 8.01
C GLN A 278 8.82 18.90 8.16
N ALA A 279 9.81 18.34 7.47
CA ALA A 279 11.18 18.87 7.49
C ALA A 279 11.30 20.25 6.81
N ALA A 280 10.61 20.48 5.69
CA ALA A 280 10.56 21.80 5.07
C ALA A 280 9.84 22.83 5.97
N ASP A 281 8.76 22.40 6.63
CA ASP A 281 7.97 23.23 7.53
C ASP A 281 8.77 23.72 8.76
N THR A 282 9.78 22.98 9.25
CA THR A 282 10.64 23.49 10.35
C THR A 282 11.63 24.58 9.93
N LEU A 283 11.89 24.75 8.62
CA LEU A 283 12.84 25.75 8.09
C LEU A 283 12.15 27.01 7.55
N ASN A 284 10.83 26.98 7.36
CA ASN A 284 10.06 28.11 6.84
C ASN A 284 9.91 29.24 7.88
N VAL A 285 9.96 30.49 7.43
CA VAL A 285 9.54 31.65 8.24
C VAL A 285 8.02 31.65 8.33
N LYS A 286 7.48 31.72 9.55
CA LYS A 286 6.04 31.68 9.82
C LYS A 286 5.58 32.83 10.69
N TYR A 287 4.32 33.23 10.48
CA TYR A 287 3.57 33.94 11.50
C TYR A 287 3.37 33.04 12.72
N THR A 288 3.43 33.61 13.91
CA THR A 288 3.26 32.88 15.18
C THR A 288 1.82 32.40 15.39
N THR A 289 0.85 33.12 14.82
CA THR A 289 -0.59 32.85 14.92
C THR A 289 -1.29 33.14 13.59
N ALA A 290 -2.54 32.70 13.46
CA ALA A 290 -3.37 32.93 12.28
C ALA A 290 -3.69 34.42 12.02
N ALA A 291 -3.54 35.30 13.02
CA ALA A 291 -3.78 36.74 12.87
C ALA A 291 -2.71 37.45 12.02
N LYS A 292 -1.51 36.85 11.89
CA LYS A 292 -0.37 37.35 11.11
C LYS A 292 0.31 38.63 11.65
N ASP A 293 -0.04 39.07 12.84
CA ASP A 293 0.51 40.30 13.46
C ASP A 293 2.00 40.17 13.85
N THR A 294 2.50 38.94 14.08
CA THR A 294 3.89 38.72 14.50
C THR A 294 4.54 37.52 13.81
N VAL A 295 5.83 37.66 13.51
CA VAL A 295 6.72 36.60 12.99
C VAL A 295 7.82 36.34 14.02
N ALA A 296 7.99 35.09 14.45
CA ALA A 296 9.10 34.69 15.31
C ALA A 296 10.23 34.10 14.46
N LEU A 297 11.45 34.60 14.65
CA LEU A 297 12.63 34.16 13.93
C LEU A 297 13.43 33.18 14.80
N GLY A 298 13.47 31.90 14.40
CA GLY A 298 13.95 30.80 15.25
C GLY A 298 15.47 30.64 15.42
N GLY A 299 16.29 31.62 15.05
CA GLY A 299 17.75 31.53 15.20
C GLY A 299 18.19 31.62 16.67
N ASN A 300 19.09 30.74 17.11
CA ASN A 300 19.70 30.83 18.44
C ASN A 300 20.61 32.08 18.52
N GLY A 301 20.16 33.13 19.20
CA GLY A 301 20.78 34.47 19.14
C GLY A 301 20.15 35.43 18.11
N GLY A 302 19.01 35.07 17.52
CA GLY A 302 18.30 35.83 16.49
C GLY A 302 18.66 35.40 15.05
N SER A 303 17.84 35.80 14.07
CA SER A 303 18.08 35.53 12.65
C SER A 303 18.40 36.81 11.87
N LYS A 304 19.42 36.75 11.02
CA LYS A 304 19.79 37.86 10.13
C LYS A 304 18.81 37.95 8.96
N ILE A 305 18.10 39.07 8.84
CA ILE A 305 17.40 39.47 7.61
C ILE A 305 18.38 40.31 6.78
N SER A 306 18.66 39.86 5.55
CA SER A 306 19.54 40.55 4.60
C SER A 306 18.86 40.77 3.25
N ASN A 307 19.47 41.57 2.37
CA ASN A 307 18.85 42.05 1.13
C ASN A 307 17.57 42.89 1.38
N LEU A 308 17.49 43.53 2.54
CA LEU A 308 16.41 44.45 2.88
C LEU A 308 16.60 45.76 2.10
N LYS A 309 15.70 46.02 1.13
CA LYS A 309 15.62 47.30 0.42
C LYS A 309 15.44 48.43 1.43
N ALA A 310 15.96 49.62 1.13
CA ALA A 310 15.76 50.79 1.99
C ALA A 310 14.25 51.08 2.12
N GLY A 311 13.77 51.17 3.36
CA GLY A 311 12.39 51.50 3.67
C GLY A 311 12.05 52.95 3.32
N THR A 312 10.82 53.20 2.90
CA THR A 312 10.34 54.51 2.43
C THR A 312 9.10 54.99 3.17
N ALA A 313 8.29 54.09 3.71
CA ALA A 313 7.20 54.39 4.64
C ALA A 313 7.61 54.07 6.10
N ASP A 314 6.94 54.69 7.06
CA ASP A 314 7.24 54.50 8.50
C ASP A 314 7.06 53.05 8.99
N SER A 315 6.26 52.25 8.27
CA SER A 315 6.05 50.82 8.53
C SER A 315 7.07 49.90 7.84
N ASP A 316 7.93 50.43 6.96
CA ASP A 316 8.96 49.64 6.30
C ASP A 316 10.12 49.37 7.26
N ALA A 317 10.67 48.15 7.23
CA ALA A 317 11.86 47.85 8.02
C ALA A 317 13.07 48.64 7.48
N ALA A 318 13.68 49.47 8.33
CA ALA A 318 14.88 50.23 7.99
C ALA A 318 16.12 49.32 7.91
N ASN A 319 16.95 49.52 6.88
CA ASN A 319 18.23 48.81 6.77
C ASN A 319 19.40 49.60 7.40
N VAL A 320 20.52 48.90 7.63
CA VAL A 320 21.72 49.49 8.28
C VAL A 320 22.31 50.66 7.48
N GLY A 321 22.08 50.73 6.17
CA GLY A 321 22.49 51.86 5.34
C GLY A 321 21.77 53.15 5.72
N GLN A 322 20.45 53.08 5.94
CA GLN A 322 19.63 54.23 6.33
C GLN A 322 20.03 54.78 7.71
N LEU A 323 20.28 53.88 8.68
CA LEU A 323 20.75 54.28 10.01
C LEU A 323 22.11 54.99 9.94
N LYS A 324 23.05 54.49 9.13
CA LYS A 324 24.34 55.15 8.90
C LYS A 324 24.16 56.54 8.29
N SER A 325 23.28 56.69 7.30
CA SER A 325 22.96 58.00 6.71
C SER A 325 22.39 58.98 7.73
N ALA A 326 21.42 58.56 8.54
CA ALA A 326 20.81 59.42 9.57
C ALA A 326 21.84 59.92 10.61
N VAL A 327 22.71 59.02 11.09
CA VAL A 327 23.81 59.37 12.00
C VAL A 327 24.79 60.35 11.33
N SER A 328 25.18 60.09 10.08
CA SER A 328 26.07 60.97 9.31
C SER A 328 25.49 62.38 9.15
N THR A 329 24.20 62.51 8.84
CA THR A 329 23.51 63.81 8.74
C THR A 329 23.55 64.55 10.07
N ALA A 330 23.19 63.89 11.18
CA ALA A 330 23.20 64.51 12.50
C ALA A 330 24.60 64.99 12.92
N THR A 331 25.64 64.17 12.71
CA THR A 331 27.04 64.54 12.97
C THR A 331 27.46 65.75 12.13
N THR A 332 27.06 65.79 10.85
CA THR A 332 27.38 66.90 9.93
C THR A 332 26.71 68.19 10.37
N THR A 333 25.41 68.17 10.72
CA THR A 333 24.68 69.35 11.19
C THR A 333 25.28 69.93 12.47
N ILE A 334 25.63 69.10 13.46
CA ILE A 334 26.26 69.56 14.70
C ILE A 334 27.63 70.18 14.40
N THR A 335 28.45 69.53 13.57
CA THR A 335 29.79 70.02 13.20
C THR A 335 29.70 71.38 12.50
N ASN A 336 28.77 71.54 11.55
CA ASN A 336 28.56 72.79 10.83
C ASN A 336 28.07 73.91 11.75
N ASN A 337 27.13 73.62 12.66
CA ASN A 337 26.61 74.62 13.59
C ASN A 337 27.66 75.11 14.60
N ILE A 338 28.59 74.25 15.00
CA ILE A 338 29.74 74.64 15.84
C ILE A 338 30.74 75.48 15.02
N ASN A 339 31.13 75.02 13.84
CA ASN A 339 32.12 75.71 13.00
C ASN A 339 31.66 77.10 12.55
N ASN A 340 30.36 77.26 12.29
CA ASN A 340 29.76 78.53 11.87
C ASN A 340 29.38 79.44 13.05
N GLY A 341 29.68 79.07 14.31
CA GLY A 341 29.35 79.86 15.49
C GLY A 341 27.84 80.04 15.74
N THR A 342 26.98 79.18 15.18
CA THR A 342 25.51 79.30 15.33
C THR A 342 24.96 78.49 16.50
N LEU A 343 25.79 77.65 17.15
CA LEU A 343 25.43 76.81 18.30
C LEU A 343 26.47 76.95 19.42
N GLY A 344 26.02 77.31 20.62
CA GLY A 344 26.87 77.50 21.81
C GLY A 344 26.49 78.72 22.64
N LEU A 345 27.41 79.16 23.50
CA LEU A 345 27.26 80.39 24.31
C LEU A 345 27.80 81.63 23.60
N VAL A 346 28.94 81.53 22.92
CA VAL A 346 29.44 82.58 22.03
C VAL A 346 28.88 82.29 20.65
N ARG A 347 28.18 83.25 20.05
CA ARG A 347 27.59 83.10 18.71
C ARG A 347 27.84 84.31 17.85
N ASP A 348 28.02 84.07 16.57
CA ASP A 348 28.15 85.09 15.53
C ASP A 348 26.88 85.08 14.68
N ASP A 349 26.17 86.21 14.60
CA ASP A 349 25.02 86.39 13.70
C ASP A 349 25.41 87.06 12.36
N ASN A 350 26.72 87.16 12.10
CA ASN A 350 27.39 87.90 11.02
C ASN A 350 27.35 89.43 11.16
N THR A 351 26.73 89.97 12.21
CA THR A 351 26.72 91.42 12.51
C THR A 351 27.27 91.75 13.89
N LEU A 352 27.09 90.86 14.85
CA LEU A 352 27.57 90.99 16.23
C LEU A 352 27.96 89.62 16.79
N ILE A 353 29.19 89.52 17.30
CA ILE A 353 29.56 88.39 18.16
C ILE A 353 28.92 88.62 19.53
N THR A 354 27.95 87.79 19.86
CA THR A 354 27.25 87.85 21.14
C THR A 354 27.81 86.79 22.11
N VAL A 355 28.01 87.20 23.36
CA VAL A 355 28.46 86.30 24.43
C VAL A 355 27.30 86.05 25.38
N ALA A 356 26.83 84.81 25.41
CA ALA A 356 25.75 84.33 26.28
C ALA A 356 24.46 85.17 26.19
N LYS A 357 24.06 85.58 24.98
CA LYS A 357 22.85 86.41 24.72
C LYS A 357 21.56 85.91 25.38
N ASP A 358 21.39 84.59 25.45
CA ASP A 358 20.19 83.96 26.02
C ASP A 358 20.36 83.63 27.52
N SER A 359 21.47 84.05 28.14
CA SER A 359 21.75 83.89 29.57
C SER A 359 21.32 85.14 30.34
N SER A 360 20.71 84.94 31.51
CA SER A 360 20.34 86.02 32.43
C SER A 360 21.48 86.51 33.34
N THR A 361 22.72 86.06 33.10
CA THR A 361 23.89 86.38 33.91
C THR A 361 24.48 87.76 33.60
N ALA A 362 24.47 88.67 34.56
CA ALA A 362 24.95 90.05 34.39
C ALA A 362 26.49 90.22 34.37
N THR A 363 27.29 89.18 34.59
CA THR A 363 28.75 89.28 34.70
C THR A 363 29.48 88.39 33.70
N VAL A 364 30.36 89.00 32.90
CA VAL A 364 31.33 88.27 32.06
C VAL A 364 32.69 88.29 32.75
N SER A 365 33.14 87.14 33.26
CA SER A 365 34.48 87.03 33.85
C SER A 365 35.52 86.67 32.79
N LEU A 366 36.48 87.56 32.58
CA LEU A 366 37.64 87.33 31.70
C LEU A 366 38.87 86.79 32.44
N LEU A 367 38.72 86.39 33.71
CA LEU A 367 39.81 85.81 34.51
C LEU A 367 40.27 84.47 33.91
N GLY A 368 41.58 84.25 33.92
CA GLY A 368 42.17 82.96 33.59
C GLY A 368 42.18 82.01 34.79
N ALA A 369 42.79 80.84 34.59
CA ALA A 369 43.15 79.96 35.69
C ALA A 369 43.90 80.75 36.77
N ASN A 370 43.65 80.41 38.04
CA ASN A 370 44.25 81.05 39.22
C ASN A 370 44.02 82.58 39.30
N GLY A 371 42.93 83.10 38.72
CA GLY A 371 42.59 84.52 38.77
C GLY A 371 43.47 85.42 37.90
N LEU A 372 44.19 84.85 36.93
CA LEU A 372 45.03 85.61 36.01
C LEU A 372 44.21 86.69 35.28
N LYS A 373 44.51 87.96 35.55
CA LYS A 373 43.87 89.09 34.87
C LYS A 373 44.36 89.16 33.42
N ARG A 374 43.45 89.12 32.45
CA ARG A 374 43.76 89.32 31.03
C ARG A 374 43.63 90.79 30.66
N LYS A 375 44.48 91.27 29.75
CA LYS A 375 44.23 92.53 29.04
C LYS A 375 43.15 92.28 27.99
N LEU A 376 42.12 93.10 27.97
CA LEU A 376 41.19 93.17 26.85
C LEU A 376 41.77 94.18 25.84
N SER A 377 42.21 93.70 24.69
CA SER A 377 42.92 94.47 23.66
C SER A 377 42.27 94.24 22.30
N GLY A 378 42.38 95.22 21.40
CA GLY A 378 41.61 95.22 20.14
C GLY A 378 40.23 95.87 20.26
N LEU A 379 39.94 96.52 21.39
CA LEU A 379 38.78 97.40 21.54
C LEU A 379 38.95 98.66 20.68
N ALA A 380 37.87 99.09 20.02
CA ALA A 380 37.75 100.45 19.50
C ALA A 380 37.53 101.44 20.65
N ASP A 381 37.78 102.73 20.41
CA ASP A 381 37.45 103.81 21.37
C ASP A 381 35.93 103.86 21.57
N GLY A 382 35.46 103.53 22.78
CA GLY A 382 34.04 103.53 23.12
C GLY A 382 33.46 104.94 23.25
N THR A 383 32.18 105.12 22.97
CA THR A 383 31.49 106.41 23.04
C THR A 383 31.53 106.96 24.46
N ILE A 384 31.93 108.22 24.65
CA ILE A 384 31.92 108.87 25.98
C ILE A 384 30.63 109.66 26.14
N SER A 385 29.65 109.08 26.82
CA SER A 385 28.38 109.71 27.22
C SER A 385 27.86 109.11 28.52
N GLU A 386 26.89 109.76 29.17
CA GLU A 386 26.25 109.25 30.40
C GLU A 386 25.47 107.93 30.21
N THR A 387 25.22 107.53 28.96
CA THR A 387 24.41 106.34 28.59
C THR A 387 25.22 105.30 27.81
N SER A 388 26.54 105.33 27.90
CA SER A 388 27.40 104.41 27.14
C SER A 388 27.72 103.15 27.93
N ASP A 389 27.31 101.99 27.38
CA ASP A 389 27.71 100.66 27.85
C ASP A 389 29.01 100.16 27.16
N GLU A 390 29.67 101.01 26.37
CA GLU A 390 30.90 100.66 25.65
C GLU A 390 32.14 100.77 26.55
N ALA A 391 33.06 99.81 26.43
CA ALA A 391 34.29 99.82 27.21
C ALA A 391 35.25 100.94 26.73
N VAL A 392 35.60 101.86 27.63
CA VAL A 392 36.59 102.91 27.34
C VAL A 392 38.01 102.35 27.20
N THR A 393 38.77 102.87 26.24
CA THR A 393 40.17 102.45 26.01
C THR A 393 41.15 103.28 26.86
N GLY A 394 42.38 102.77 26.99
CA GLY A 394 43.46 103.51 27.65
C GLY A 394 43.84 104.83 26.94
N ALA A 395 43.58 104.96 25.65
CA ALA A 395 43.84 106.19 24.90
C ALA A 395 42.90 107.33 25.34
N GLN A 396 41.64 106.99 25.64
CA GLN A 396 40.63 107.93 26.07
C GLN A 396 40.90 108.45 27.50
N PHE A 397 41.27 107.55 28.42
CA PHE A 397 41.63 107.94 29.78
C PHE A 397 42.88 108.86 29.82
N LYS A 398 43.84 108.67 28.91
CA LYS A 398 45.03 109.54 28.83
C LYS A 398 44.70 110.96 28.36
N LYS A 399 43.69 111.14 27.50
CA LYS A 399 43.18 112.48 27.13
C LYS A 399 42.54 113.20 28.32
N PHE A 400 41.74 112.49 29.13
CA PHE A 400 41.14 113.05 30.35
C PHE A 400 42.21 113.52 31.35
N GLN A 401 43.26 112.74 31.57
CA GLN A 401 44.35 113.12 32.48
C GLN A 401 45.03 114.44 32.11
N ALA A 402 45.22 114.71 30.81
CA ALA A 402 45.95 115.89 30.32
C ALA A 402 45.22 117.22 30.60
N GLU A 403 43.89 117.24 30.66
CA GLU A 403 43.13 118.48 30.91
C GLU A 403 43.10 118.85 32.40
N VAL A 404 43.30 117.87 33.32
CA VAL A 404 43.35 118.11 34.77
C VAL A 404 44.63 118.81 35.21
N GLU A 405 45.76 118.52 34.56
CA GLU A 405 47.08 119.10 34.90
C GLU A 405 47.17 120.62 34.60
N LYS A 406 46.22 121.15 33.82
CA LYS A 406 46.15 122.55 33.37
C LYS A 406 45.60 123.53 34.42
N THR A 407 44.95 123.04 35.47
CA THR A 407 44.09 123.86 36.35
C THR A 407 44.73 124.27 37.70
N LEU A 408 45.94 123.80 38.02
CA LEU A 408 46.45 123.74 39.41
C LEU A 408 47.76 124.51 39.72
N ALA A 409 48.26 125.38 38.84
CA ALA A 409 49.60 125.98 38.99
C ALA A 409 49.62 127.52 39.13
N ASN A 410 49.38 128.05 40.34
CA ASN A 410 49.74 129.43 40.68
C ASN A 410 50.04 129.57 42.21
N GLY A 411 51.33 129.47 42.61
CA GLY A 411 51.69 129.36 44.03
C GLY A 411 53.16 129.06 44.37
N GLY A 412 54.11 129.66 43.65
CA GLY A 412 55.50 129.91 44.11
C GLY A 412 56.42 128.76 44.53
N THR A 413 57.22 128.22 43.58
CA THR A 413 58.71 128.21 43.65
C THR A 413 59.33 127.94 42.28
N GLY A 414 60.23 128.82 41.81
CA GLY A 414 61.35 128.51 40.90
C GLY A 414 61.07 128.18 39.42
N GLY A 415 61.24 129.16 38.51
CA GLY A 415 61.48 128.92 37.07
C GLY A 415 60.76 129.87 36.11
N SER A 416 61.50 130.81 35.50
CA SER A 416 61.14 131.69 34.34
C SER A 416 59.70 131.58 33.78
N GLY A 417 58.82 132.57 33.97
CA GLY A 417 58.75 133.82 33.17
C GLY A 417 57.87 133.62 31.92
N THR A 418 56.91 134.48 31.54
CA THR A 418 56.70 135.92 31.80
C THR A 418 55.24 136.36 31.54
N ALA A 419 54.60 137.08 32.48
CA ALA A 419 53.59 138.14 32.27
C ALA A 419 53.08 138.62 33.66
N ALA A 420 52.65 139.89 33.78
CA ALA A 420 52.44 140.56 35.07
C ALA A 420 50.97 140.92 35.36
N ASP A 421 50.64 141.10 36.65
CA ASP A 421 49.45 141.80 37.14
C ASP A 421 49.84 142.63 38.40
N PRO A 422 49.42 143.89 38.58
CA PRO A 422 50.22 144.88 39.33
C PRO A 422 49.83 145.13 40.81
N ASN A 423 48.94 144.33 41.42
CA ASN A 423 48.32 144.66 42.71
C ASN A 423 48.89 143.92 43.95
N MET A 424 50.19 143.60 44.00
CA MET A 424 50.81 142.92 45.16
C MET A 424 52.03 143.64 45.75
N VAL A 425 51.97 143.88 47.05
CA VAL A 425 53.07 144.39 47.89
C VAL A 425 54.19 143.35 47.96
N LYS A 426 55.44 143.75 47.70
CA LYS A 426 56.63 142.88 47.82
C LYS A 426 57.41 143.19 49.09
N TYR A 427 57.76 142.14 49.83
CA TYR A 427 58.90 142.18 50.74
C TYR A 427 60.19 141.97 49.95
N ASP A 428 61.23 142.74 50.27
CA ASP A 428 62.58 142.46 49.79
C ASP A 428 63.19 141.31 50.63
N PHE A 429 63.99 140.48 49.98
CA PHE A 429 64.63 139.29 50.56
C PHE A 429 66.16 139.42 50.66
N GLY A 430 66.67 140.66 50.76
CA GLY A 430 68.01 140.96 51.26
C GLY A 430 68.20 140.62 52.75
N SER A 431 69.47 140.56 53.21
CA SER A 431 69.87 139.91 54.47
C SER A 431 69.53 140.66 55.77
N ASP A 432 69.33 141.99 55.73
CA ASP A 432 69.08 142.82 56.91
C ASP A 432 67.76 143.60 56.75
N LYS A 433 66.63 142.93 57.01
CA LYS A 433 65.25 143.38 56.71
C LYS A 433 64.73 144.52 57.61
N SER A 434 65.45 145.64 57.66
CA SER A 434 65.25 146.74 58.61
C SER A 434 64.62 148.00 58.01
N VAL A 435 64.07 147.94 56.79
CA VAL A 435 63.37 149.08 56.12
C VAL A 435 62.11 148.59 55.39
N LEU A 436 61.02 149.34 55.52
CA LEU A 436 59.78 149.15 54.76
C LEU A 436 59.52 150.39 53.89
N THR A 437 59.55 150.24 52.56
CA THR A 437 59.33 151.34 51.61
C THR A 437 57.91 151.31 51.06
N LEU A 438 57.13 152.36 51.32
CA LEU A 438 55.79 152.56 50.77
C LEU A 438 55.85 153.64 49.66
N ASN A 439 55.75 153.23 48.40
CA ASN A 439 55.69 154.15 47.26
C ASN A 439 54.25 154.60 47.02
N GLY A 440 53.97 155.91 47.12
CA GLY A 440 52.70 156.49 46.67
C GLY A 440 52.68 156.70 45.15
N ASP A 441 51.56 156.38 44.50
CA ASP A 441 51.33 156.73 43.09
C ASP A 441 50.98 158.22 42.94
N LYS A 442 51.46 158.85 41.85
CA LYS A 442 51.38 160.29 41.58
C LYS A 442 50.22 160.68 40.64
N THR A 443 49.21 159.83 40.48
CA THR A 443 48.06 160.05 39.57
C THR A 443 46.86 160.76 40.21
N LEU A 444 46.92 161.10 41.50
CA LEU A 444 45.93 161.96 42.18
C LEU A 444 46.62 163.25 42.67
N GLY A 445 45.94 164.38 42.49
CA GLY A 445 46.56 165.71 42.57
C GLY A 445 47.13 166.11 43.94
N THR A 446 48.32 166.73 43.89
CA THR A 446 48.92 167.58 44.94
C THR A 446 48.88 167.05 46.38
N GLY A 447 49.78 166.10 46.71
CA GLY A 447 50.11 165.77 48.09
C GLY A 447 50.93 164.49 48.22
N ASP A 448 52.21 164.58 48.56
CA ASP A 448 53.06 163.40 48.78
C ASP A 448 52.71 162.70 50.11
N GLY A 449 52.02 161.55 50.06
CA GLY A 449 51.88 160.66 51.23
C GLY A 449 50.78 159.60 51.16
N THR A 450 51.04 158.43 51.74
CA THR A 450 50.07 157.31 51.88
C THR A 450 49.40 157.35 53.25
N LEU A 451 48.06 157.21 53.29
CA LEU A 451 47.28 157.33 54.52
C LEU A 451 47.13 155.98 55.27
N LEU A 452 47.77 155.83 56.44
CA LEU A 452 47.54 154.69 57.34
C LEU A 452 46.38 155.00 58.31
N LYS A 453 45.33 154.17 58.30
CA LYS A 453 44.19 154.26 59.23
C LYS A 453 44.23 153.13 60.26
N GLY A 454 43.81 153.40 61.50
CA GLY A 454 43.67 152.40 62.56
C GLY A 454 44.90 152.19 63.47
N VAL A 455 45.89 153.09 63.42
CA VAL A 455 47.09 153.03 64.29
C VAL A 455 46.69 153.32 65.75
N LYS A 456 46.80 152.28 66.60
CA LYS A 456 46.60 152.35 68.05
C LYS A 456 47.72 153.17 68.70
N ASP A 457 47.42 153.80 69.84
CA ASP A 457 48.38 154.60 70.61
C ASP A 457 49.71 153.84 70.82
N GLY A 458 50.81 154.45 70.39
CA GLY A 458 52.16 153.91 70.60
C GLY A 458 52.55 153.93 72.07
N VAL A 459 53.12 152.83 72.56
CA VAL A 459 53.52 152.63 73.96
C VAL A 459 55.04 152.68 74.10
N ASP A 460 55.76 152.10 73.15
CA ASP A 460 57.23 152.06 73.15
C ASP A 460 57.85 153.21 72.36
N LYS A 461 59.13 153.50 72.65
CA LYS A 461 59.88 154.65 72.10
C LYS A 461 60.07 154.61 70.57
N THR A 462 59.75 153.48 69.95
CA THR A 462 59.86 153.22 68.50
C THR A 462 58.51 153.07 67.82
N ASP A 463 57.40 153.19 68.55
CA ASP A 463 56.06 153.08 67.99
C ASP A 463 55.66 154.34 67.21
N ALA A 464 54.82 154.14 66.18
CA ALA A 464 54.26 155.25 65.43
C ALA A 464 53.19 155.98 66.26
N VAL A 465 53.44 157.26 66.59
CA VAL A 465 52.48 158.12 67.29
C VAL A 465 51.25 158.43 66.42
N ASN A 466 50.05 158.32 67.00
CA ASN A 466 48.82 158.70 66.32
C ASN A 466 48.41 160.16 66.61
N LYS A 467 47.42 160.67 65.87
CA LYS A 467 46.98 162.07 66.00
C LYS A 467 46.45 162.42 67.41
N GLY A 468 45.81 161.47 68.10
CA GLY A 468 45.30 161.70 69.46
C GLY A 468 46.41 161.97 70.47
N GLN A 469 47.51 161.21 70.38
CA GLN A 469 48.70 161.43 71.20
C GLN A 469 49.35 162.80 70.94
N LEU A 470 49.34 163.27 69.69
CA LEU A 470 49.90 164.57 69.32
C LEU A 470 49.02 165.76 69.76
N ASP A 471 47.69 165.63 69.65
CA ASP A 471 46.74 166.66 70.10
C ASP A 471 46.81 166.85 71.63
N GLY A 472 47.07 165.78 72.40
CA GLY A 472 47.27 165.85 73.85
C GLY A 472 48.52 166.63 74.27
N VAL A 473 49.63 166.49 73.53
CA VAL A 473 50.86 167.28 73.77
C VAL A 473 50.62 168.76 73.50
N LYS A 474 49.80 169.11 72.49
CA LYS A 474 49.45 170.50 72.19
C LYS A 474 48.71 171.18 73.34
N ALA A 475 47.74 170.51 73.95
CA ALA A 475 46.98 171.06 75.08
C ALA A 475 47.85 171.35 76.32
N ILE A 476 48.89 170.56 76.56
CA ILE A 476 49.86 170.77 77.65
C ILE A 476 50.75 171.99 77.35
N ALA A 477 51.19 172.16 76.09
CA ALA A 477 52.00 173.29 75.68
C ALA A 477 51.26 174.64 75.76
N ASP A 478 49.99 174.68 75.34
CA ASP A 478 49.17 175.91 75.38
C ASP A 478 48.89 176.36 76.84
N ASN A 479 48.65 175.43 77.76
CA ASN A 479 48.50 175.72 79.20
C ASN A 479 49.82 176.20 79.84
N ALA A 480 50.95 175.54 79.52
CA ALA A 480 52.25 175.93 80.05
C ALA A 480 52.64 177.37 79.67
N LYS A 481 52.29 177.81 78.45
CA LYS A 481 52.50 179.20 78.02
C LYS A 481 51.71 180.18 78.88
N THR A 482 50.43 179.90 79.13
CA THR A 482 49.55 180.79 79.93
C THR A 482 50.03 180.91 81.38
N THR A 483 50.56 179.83 81.98
CA THR A 483 51.14 179.87 83.32
C THR A 483 52.45 180.65 83.39
N ALA A 484 53.31 180.54 82.36
CA ALA A 484 54.57 181.27 82.28
C ALA A 484 54.36 182.79 82.16
N ASP A 485 53.40 183.21 81.34
CA ASP A 485 53.10 184.64 81.13
C ASP A 485 52.56 185.30 82.43
N ASN A 486 51.74 184.58 83.23
CA ASN A 486 51.27 185.07 84.52
C ASN A 486 52.36 185.10 85.60
N ALA A 487 53.21 184.07 85.68
CA ALA A 487 54.30 184.01 86.66
C ALA A 487 55.32 185.13 86.47
N LYS A 488 55.54 185.59 85.22
CA LYS A 488 56.41 186.74 84.94
C LYS A 488 55.88 188.02 85.58
N THR A 489 54.57 188.30 85.46
CA THR A 489 53.93 189.50 86.03
C THR A 489 54.11 189.53 87.56
N THR A 490 53.83 188.42 88.25
CA THR A 490 53.99 188.33 89.71
C THR A 490 55.47 188.41 90.17
N ALA A 491 56.42 187.92 89.35
CA ALA A 491 57.85 188.02 89.66
C ALA A 491 58.38 189.46 89.56
N ASP A 492 57.88 190.24 88.60
CA ASP A 492 58.24 191.66 88.47
C ASP A 492 57.63 192.49 89.63
N GLU A 493 56.39 192.20 90.05
CA GLU A 493 55.77 192.80 91.26
C GLU A 493 56.49 192.40 92.57
N ALA A 494 56.90 191.13 92.70
CA ALA A 494 57.65 190.66 93.87
C ALA A 494 59.05 191.29 93.97
N LYS A 495 59.62 191.74 92.84
CA LYS A 495 60.91 192.44 92.81
C LYS A 495 60.81 193.85 93.38
N ASP A 496 59.72 194.57 93.10
CA ASP A 496 59.41 195.85 93.74
C ASP A 496 59.18 195.68 95.25
N ILE A 497 58.50 194.61 95.67
CA ILE A 497 58.32 194.28 97.11
C ILE A 497 59.66 193.94 97.78
N ALA A 498 60.53 193.16 97.12
CA ALA A 498 61.83 192.80 97.68
C ALA A 498 62.78 194.00 97.86
N SER A 499 62.69 195.00 96.97
CA SER A 499 63.38 196.29 97.16
C SER A 499 62.88 196.98 98.43
N ASN A 500 61.56 197.15 98.55
CA ASN A 500 60.93 197.78 99.71
C ASN A 500 61.12 197.01 101.03
N LEU A 501 61.42 195.70 100.98
CA LEU A 501 61.73 194.90 102.18
C LEU A 501 63.21 195.01 102.59
N LYS A 502 64.12 195.26 101.64
CA LYS A 502 65.52 195.56 101.96
C LYS A 502 65.64 196.91 102.68
N ASP A 503 64.79 197.87 102.34
CA ASP A 503 64.61 199.12 103.10
C ASP A 503 64.17 198.88 104.57
N GLY A 504 63.65 197.69 104.90
CA GLY A 504 63.25 197.29 106.26
C GLY A 504 64.30 196.51 107.06
N VAL A 505 65.05 195.59 106.45
CA VAL A 505 65.96 194.68 107.19
C VAL A 505 67.21 195.40 107.70
N ASP A 506 67.78 196.30 106.90
CA ASP A 506 68.96 197.07 107.31
C ASP A 506 68.65 198.07 108.44
N GLY A 507 67.37 198.34 108.71
CA GLY A 507 66.90 199.17 109.82
C GLY A 507 66.78 198.47 111.18
N LEU A 508 66.70 197.13 111.24
CA LEU A 508 66.28 196.45 112.49
C LEU A 508 67.42 195.83 113.31
N GLN A 509 68.52 195.42 112.69
CA GLN A 509 69.62 194.71 113.38
C GLN A 509 70.67 195.63 114.05
N GLY A 510 70.31 196.88 114.32
CA GLY A 510 71.08 197.78 115.19
C GLY A 510 70.73 197.70 116.68
N VAL A 511 69.77 196.86 117.11
CA VAL A 511 69.03 197.12 118.38
C VAL A 511 69.16 196.04 119.48
N ILE A 512 69.59 194.79 119.23
CA ILE A 512 69.50 193.71 120.24
C ILE A 512 70.81 192.90 120.38
N GLY A 513 71.24 192.65 121.63
CA GLY A 513 72.36 191.75 121.96
C GLY A 513 72.18 190.95 123.26
N THR A 514 73.19 190.10 123.55
CA THR A 514 73.50 189.32 124.79
C THR A 514 73.02 187.83 124.95
N ALA A 515 74.01 186.92 125.19
CA ALA A 515 73.99 185.49 125.65
C ALA A 515 73.27 184.41 124.77
N GLY A 516 73.61 183.11 124.63
CA GLY A 516 74.67 182.14 125.08
C GLY A 516 74.16 180.67 124.89
N LYS A 517 74.90 179.52 124.91
CA LYS A 517 76.36 179.16 124.89
C LYS A 517 76.57 177.61 124.64
N ASP A 518 77.78 177.18 124.22
CA ASP A 518 78.48 175.84 124.23
C ASP A 518 77.80 174.44 124.01
N GLY A 519 78.51 173.51 123.30
CA GLY A 519 78.92 172.21 123.90
C GLY A 519 78.58 170.80 123.31
N LEU A 520 79.45 170.25 122.43
CA LEU A 520 80.09 168.89 122.44
C LEU A 520 79.37 167.51 122.73
N ASN A 521 79.58 166.55 121.80
CA ASN A 521 80.20 165.19 121.97
C ASN A 521 79.45 163.92 122.55
N GLY A 522 79.55 162.76 121.85
CA GLY A 522 80.11 161.50 122.44
C GLY A 522 79.29 160.20 122.68
N LYS A 523 79.72 159.09 122.02
CA LYS A 523 79.76 157.64 122.44
C LYS A 523 78.56 156.87 123.08
N GLY A 524 78.15 155.77 122.40
CA GLY A 524 78.41 154.36 122.83
C GLY A 524 77.37 153.50 123.59
N GLY A 525 77.22 152.21 123.20
CA GLY A 525 77.10 151.08 124.16
C GLY A 525 75.81 150.19 124.22
N ALA A 526 75.94 148.95 123.72
CA ALA A 526 75.47 147.65 124.28
C ALA A 526 73.97 147.25 124.49
N ALA A 527 73.71 145.95 124.24
CA ALA A 527 72.56 145.09 124.62
C ALA A 527 71.14 145.46 124.11
N GLY A 528 70.21 144.54 123.86
CA GLY A 528 70.19 143.06 123.90
C GLY A 528 68.74 142.52 123.93
N GLN A 529 68.55 141.20 123.76
CA GLN A 529 67.30 140.42 124.00
C GLN A 529 66.10 140.66 123.04
N ASP A 530 65.20 139.70 122.76
CA ASP A 530 65.04 138.29 123.20
C ASP A 530 64.90 137.33 121.99
N GLY A 531 65.21 136.04 122.08
CA GLY A 531 65.67 135.27 123.26
C GLY A 531 66.19 133.88 122.88
#